data_AF-A0A920BM31-F1
#
_entry.id   AF-A0A920BM31-F1
#
_cell.length_a   1.000
_cell.length_b   1.000
_cell.length_c   1.000
_cell.angle_alpha   90.00
_cell.angle_beta   90.00
_cell.angle_gamma   90.00
#
_symmetry.space_group_name_H-M   'P 1'
#
loop_
_entity.id
_entity.type
_entity.pdbx_description
1 polymer ?
#
loop_
_entity_poly.entity_id
_entity_poly.type
_entity_poly.pdbx_seq_one_letter_code
_entity_poly.pdbx_strand_id
1 'polypeptide(L)'
;MFDDDLVDGTQTSTVTLSVVDASSDNDFDGVADQTVSVSTTDDDTAGFTVSQTGGSSTVTEGGSTDLITVVLDAQPTSDVVISVASSDTGEVSTSGNLTFTAANWDTAQTITVTGVDDDLVDGTQTSTVTLSVVDASSDNDFDGVADQTVSVSTTMMIQLDLRYHRLEGPQQ
;
A
#
# COMPACT_ATOMS: atom_id res chain seq x y z
N MET A 1 5.17 14.45 -24.61
CA MET A 1 4.37 13.70 -23.64
C MET A 1 4.07 14.66 -22.50
N PHE A 2 2.89 14.56 -21.90
CA PHE A 2 2.60 15.26 -20.65
C PHE A 2 3.16 14.41 -19.50
N ASP A 3 3.51 15.07 -18.41
CA ASP A 3 3.72 14.45 -17.10
C ASP A 3 2.49 13.58 -16.77
N ASP A 4 2.70 12.30 -16.45
CA ASP A 4 1.69 11.40 -15.92
C ASP A 4 2.19 10.76 -14.62
N ASP A 5 1.44 9.82 -14.04
CA ASP A 5 1.81 9.15 -12.78
C ASP A 5 2.23 7.67 -13.04
N LEU A 6 2.42 7.27 -14.31
CA LEU A 6 2.64 5.88 -14.69
C LEU A 6 4.12 5.54 -14.61
N VAL A 7 4.46 4.53 -13.82
CA VAL A 7 5.82 3.96 -13.83
C VAL A 7 5.99 3.14 -15.12
N ASP A 8 6.38 3.78 -16.22
CA ASP A 8 6.60 3.14 -17.53
C ASP A 8 8.03 3.28 -18.08
N GLY A 9 8.89 3.98 -17.33
CA GLY A 9 10.29 4.17 -17.67
C GLY A 9 10.53 5.12 -18.84
N THR A 10 11.79 5.21 -19.27
CA THR A 10 12.16 6.20 -20.31
C THR A 10 11.61 5.83 -21.68
N GLN A 11 10.64 6.61 -22.17
CA GLN A 11 10.07 6.43 -23.50
C GLN A 11 10.88 7.18 -24.58
N THR A 12 11.20 6.49 -25.68
CA THR A 12 11.86 7.10 -26.86
C THR A 12 10.85 7.30 -27.99
N SER A 13 10.83 8.51 -28.56
CA SER A 13 10.05 8.90 -29.73
C SER A 13 10.97 9.28 -30.89
N THR A 14 10.54 9.02 -32.12
CA THR A 14 11.28 9.42 -33.33
C THR A 14 10.54 10.52 -34.07
N VAL A 15 11.24 11.62 -34.36
CA VAL A 15 10.76 12.71 -35.20
C VAL A 15 11.41 12.57 -36.55
N THR A 16 10.60 12.42 -37.59
CA THR A 16 11.05 12.38 -38.99
C THR A 16 10.86 13.75 -39.63
N LEU A 17 11.93 14.28 -40.21
CA LEU A 17 11.94 15.48 -41.03
C LEU A 17 12.16 15.05 -42.48
N SER A 18 11.15 15.25 -43.31
CA SER A 18 11.19 14.95 -44.75
C SER A 18 11.08 16.24 -45.57
N VAL A 19 11.66 16.22 -46.77
CA VAL A 19 11.35 17.21 -47.79
C VAL A 19 9.97 16.88 -48.38
N VAL A 20 9.19 17.90 -48.73
CA VAL A 20 7.86 17.70 -49.33
C VAL A 20 7.95 17.98 -50.83
N ASP A 21 8.30 16.93 -51.58
CA ASP A 21 8.66 16.97 -53.02
C ASP A 21 7.72 17.84 -53.86
N ALA A 22 6.41 17.63 -53.72
CA ALA A 22 5.39 18.34 -54.51
C ALA A 22 5.34 19.86 -54.28
N SER A 23 6.03 20.36 -53.25
CA SER A 23 6.06 21.76 -52.85
C SER A 23 7.46 22.34 -52.72
N SER A 24 8.49 21.54 -53.02
CA SER A 24 9.90 21.95 -52.99
C SER A 24 10.49 22.01 -54.39
N ASP A 25 11.74 22.48 -54.48
CA ASP A 25 12.51 22.44 -55.71
C ASP A 25 12.96 21.01 -55.99
N ASN A 26 12.85 20.57 -57.26
CA ASN A 26 13.18 19.21 -57.71
C ASN A 26 14.63 18.81 -57.39
N ASP A 27 15.55 19.78 -57.25
CA ASP A 27 16.94 19.51 -56.85
C ASP A 27 17.04 18.85 -55.45
N PHE A 28 15.98 18.94 -54.63
CA PHE A 28 15.90 18.35 -53.30
C PHE A 28 15.12 17.02 -53.24
N ASP A 29 14.54 16.54 -54.34
CA ASP A 29 13.76 15.28 -54.40
C ASP A 29 14.60 14.04 -54.01
N GLY A 30 15.94 14.15 -54.07
CA GLY A 30 16.87 13.10 -53.68
C GLY A 30 17.30 13.14 -52.21
N VAL A 31 16.85 14.12 -51.42
CA VAL A 31 17.25 14.26 -50.01
C VAL A 31 16.52 13.23 -49.17
N ALA A 32 17.28 12.35 -48.52
CA ALA A 32 16.71 11.37 -47.60
C ALA A 32 16.16 12.03 -46.32
N ASP A 33 15.05 11.50 -45.84
CA ASP A 33 14.46 11.84 -44.55
C ASP A 33 15.49 11.73 -43.43
N GLN A 34 15.44 12.70 -42.52
CA GLN A 34 16.26 12.72 -41.33
C GLN A 34 15.42 12.35 -40.12
N THR A 35 15.94 11.47 -39.28
CA THR A 35 15.27 11.08 -38.03
C THR A 35 16.06 11.60 -36.85
N VAL A 36 15.36 12.21 -35.89
CA VAL A 36 15.91 12.59 -34.59
C VAL A 36 15.16 11.80 -33.51
N SER A 37 15.89 11.14 -32.64
CA SER A 37 15.31 10.48 -31.47
C SER A 37 15.25 11.45 -30.30
N VAL A 38 14.13 11.46 -29.60
CA VAL A 38 13.91 12.22 -28.36
C VAL A 38 13.52 11.22 -27.28
N SER A 39 14.22 11.25 -26.16
CA SER A 39 13.88 10.47 -24.97
C SER A 39 13.20 11.36 -23.93
N THR A 40 12.11 10.88 -23.36
CA THR A 40 11.48 11.44 -22.16
C THR A 40 11.78 10.51 -21.00
N THR A 41 12.48 11.02 -19.99
CA THR A 41 12.75 10.28 -18.76
C THR A 41 11.51 10.29 -17.90
N ASP A 42 11.13 9.12 -17.41
CA ASP A 42 10.14 8.93 -16.35
C ASP A 42 10.73 9.37 -15.00
N ASP A 43 9.97 10.12 -14.22
CA ASP A 43 10.31 10.57 -12.87
C ASP A 43 9.35 10.03 -11.78
N ASP A 44 8.43 9.13 -12.14
CA ASP A 44 7.64 8.39 -11.18
C ASP A 44 8.46 7.26 -10.53
N THR A 45 8.17 7.00 -9.25
CA THR A 45 8.88 5.98 -8.48
C THR A 45 7.87 5.07 -7.82
N ALA A 46 7.98 3.76 -8.07
CA ALA A 46 7.17 2.75 -7.41
C ALA A 46 7.31 2.84 -5.87
N GLY A 47 6.18 2.82 -5.19
CA GLY A 47 6.10 3.00 -3.75
C GLY A 47 4.69 2.86 -3.22
N PHE A 48 4.56 2.81 -1.89
CA PHE A 48 3.27 2.95 -1.22
C PHE A 48 3.44 3.71 0.08
N THR A 49 2.38 4.37 0.53
CA THR A 49 2.35 5.10 1.80
C THR A 49 1.39 4.44 2.77
N VAL A 50 1.87 4.16 3.99
CA VAL A 50 1.06 3.62 5.09
C VAL A 50 0.77 4.72 6.12
N SER A 51 -0.49 4.83 6.56
CA SER A 51 -0.90 5.79 7.58
C SER A 51 -1.76 5.13 8.66
N GLN A 52 -1.46 5.44 9.92
CA GLN A 52 -2.25 5.05 11.09
C GLN A 52 -3.10 6.24 11.54
N THR A 53 -4.37 6.01 11.85
CA THR A 53 -5.22 7.06 12.40
C THR A 53 -4.63 7.53 13.74
N GLY A 54 -4.23 8.80 13.85
CA GLY A 54 -3.63 9.34 15.08
C GLY A 54 -2.15 8.97 15.30
N GLY A 55 -1.47 8.35 14.33
CA GLY A 55 -0.03 8.08 14.35
C GLY A 55 0.40 6.83 15.13
N SER A 56 -0.55 6.07 15.68
CA SER A 56 -0.33 4.79 16.35
C SER A 56 -1.61 3.98 16.37
N SER A 57 -1.51 2.65 16.38
CA SER A 57 -2.67 1.78 16.50
C SER A 57 -2.76 1.14 17.88
N THR A 58 -3.96 1.17 18.47
CA THR A 58 -4.26 0.52 19.76
C THR A 58 -5.61 -0.19 19.68
N VAL A 59 -5.62 -1.44 20.10
CA VAL A 59 -6.80 -2.30 20.19
C VAL A 59 -6.90 -2.90 21.59
N THR A 60 -8.03 -3.52 21.88
CA THR A 60 -8.32 -4.18 23.15
C THR A 60 -8.63 -5.65 22.89
N GLU A 61 -8.33 -6.51 23.85
CA GLU A 61 -8.62 -7.95 23.79
C GLU A 61 -10.11 -8.23 23.60
N GLY A 62 -11.00 -7.34 24.03
CA GLY A 62 -12.44 -7.50 23.75
C GLY A 62 -12.86 -7.11 22.33
N GLY A 63 -11.98 -7.26 21.35
CA GLY A 63 -12.31 -7.19 19.93
C GLY A 63 -12.45 -5.78 19.37
N SER A 64 -11.86 -4.76 20.01
CA SER A 64 -11.89 -3.41 19.40
C SER A 64 -11.02 -3.37 18.15
N THR A 65 -11.36 -2.46 17.25
CA THR A 65 -10.70 -2.32 15.95
C THR A 65 -10.02 -0.98 15.81
N ASP A 66 -8.98 -0.93 14.99
CA ASP A 66 -8.38 0.29 14.48
C ASP A 66 -8.14 0.18 12.96
N LEU A 67 -7.91 1.31 12.30
CA LEU A 67 -7.78 1.41 10.85
C LEU A 67 -6.38 1.90 10.44
N ILE A 68 -5.78 1.15 9.51
CA ILE A 68 -4.57 1.53 8.78
C ILE A 68 -4.98 1.78 7.34
N THR A 69 -4.50 2.86 6.71
CA THR A 69 -4.73 3.14 5.30
C THR A 69 -3.46 2.98 4.48
N VAL A 70 -3.59 2.48 3.26
CA VAL A 70 -2.50 2.29 2.30
C VAL A 70 -2.90 2.93 0.96
N VAL A 71 -1.97 3.60 0.29
CA VAL A 71 -2.13 4.15 -1.07
C VAL A 71 -0.84 3.91 -1.84
N LEU A 72 -0.89 3.69 -3.15
CA LEU A 72 0.33 3.62 -3.97
C LEU A 72 0.84 5.03 -4.28
N ASP A 73 2.16 5.18 -4.41
CA ASP A 73 2.79 6.47 -4.69
C ASP A 73 2.85 6.78 -6.19
N ALA A 74 2.62 5.78 -7.06
CA ALA A 74 2.55 5.90 -8.51
C ALA A 74 1.55 4.89 -9.10
N GLN A 75 1.05 5.16 -10.31
CA GLN A 75 0.14 4.29 -11.05
C GLN A 75 0.89 3.05 -11.57
N PRO A 76 0.40 1.83 -11.31
CA PRO A 76 1.00 0.63 -11.87
C PRO A 76 0.42 0.30 -13.26
N THR A 77 1.20 -0.40 -14.09
CA THR A 77 0.76 -0.92 -15.40
C THR A 77 -0.08 -2.19 -15.28
N SER A 78 0.08 -2.93 -14.18
CA SER A 78 -0.71 -4.11 -13.80
C SER A 78 -1.08 -4.08 -12.31
N ASP A 79 -1.81 -5.07 -11.82
CA ASP A 79 -2.25 -5.05 -10.42
C ASP A 79 -1.04 -5.12 -9.46
N VAL A 80 -1.13 -4.46 -8.30
CA VAL A 80 -0.16 -4.55 -7.21
C VAL A 80 -0.85 -5.14 -6.00
N VAL A 81 -0.31 -6.24 -5.48
CA VAL A 81 -0.87 -6.95 -4.32
C VAL A 81 0.01 -6.68 -3.10
N ILE A 82 -0.58 -6.09 -2.06
CA ILE A 82 0.09 -5.86 -0.78
C ILE A 82 -0.37 -6.93 0.22
N SER A 83 0.56 -7.77 0.67
CA SER A 83 0.33 -8.70 1.78
C SER A 83 0.35 -7.95 3.10
N VAL A 84 -0.43 -8.42 4.07
CA VAL A 84 -0.53 -7.84 5.41
C VAL A 84 -0.43 -8.96 6.42
N ALA A 85 0.57 -8.92 7.28
CA ALA A 85 0.84 -9.99 8.24
C ALA A 85 1.12 -9.43 9.63
N SER A 86 0.42 -9.96 10.65
CA SER A 86 0.78 -9.72 12.05
C SER A 86 1.90 -10.67 12.48
N SER A 87 2.85 -10.15 13.25
CA SER A 87 3.87 -10.95 13.95
C SER A 87 3.30 -11.79 15.10
N ASP A 88 2.13 -11.40 15.62
CA ASP A 88 1.38 -12.18 16.60
C ASP A 88 -0.13 -12.12 16.28
N THR A 89 -0.65 -13.22 15.75
CA THR A 89 -2.07 -13.36 15.40
C THR A 89 -2.94 -13.72 16.61
N GLY A 90 -2.34 -14.09 17.74
CA GLY A 90 -3.03 -14.26 19.02
C GLY A 90 -3.41 -12.93 19.66
N GLU A 91 -2.70 -11.86 19.29
CA GLU A 91 -2.91 -10.49 19.80
C GLU A 91 -3.68 -9.60 18.81
N VAL A 92 -3.32 -9.69 17.53
CA VAL A 92 -3.84 -8.81 16.48
C VAL A 92 -4.14 -9.60 15.22
N SER A 93 -5.39 -9.53 14.77
CA SER A 93 -5.80 -10.01 13.45
C SER A 93 -5.97 -8.85 12.47
N THR A 94 -5.80 -9.14 11.18
CA THR A 94 -5.88 -8.14 10.09
C THR A 94 -6.94 -8.55 9.06
N SER A 95 -7.58 -7.58 8.41
CA SER A 95 -8.62 -7.85 7.38
C SER A 95 -8.11 -8.56 6.12
N GLY A 96 -6.80 -8.65 5.91
CA GLY A 96 -6.16 -9.38 4.81
C GLY A 96 -5.42 -8.48 3.83
N ASN A 97 -5.09 -9.05 2.67
CA ASN A 97 -4.32 -8.44 1.60
C ASN A 97 -5.11 -7.30 0.92
N LEU A 98 -4.38 -6.39 0.29
CA LEU A 98 -4.92 -5.34 -0.58
C LEU A 98 -4.55 -5.60 -2.03
N THR A 99 -5.42 -5.19 -2.96
CA THR A 99 -5.12 -5.20 -4.40
C THR A 99 -5.38 -3.82 -4.97
N PHE A 100 -4.33 -3.22 -5.51
CA PHE A 100 -4.39 -1.98 -6.26
C PHE A 100 -4.32 -2.31 -7.76
N THR A 101 -4.97 -1.47 -8.55
CA THR A 101 -5.11 -1.54 -9.99
C THR A 101 -4.82 -0.14 -10.54
N ALA A 102 -4.61 -0.01 -11.84
CA ALA A 102 -4.49 1.30 -12.49
C ALA A 102 -5.71 2.23 -12.25
N ALA A 103 -6.86 1.71 -11.83
CA ALA A 103 -8.08 2.51 -11.59
C ALA A 103 -8.27 2.97 -10.14
N ASN A 104 -7.51 2.44 -9.18
CA ASN A 104 -7.68 2.73 -7.76
C ASN A 104 -6.36 2.88 -6.98
N TRP A 105 -5.22 2.96 -7.68
CA TRP A 105 -3.88 3.09 -7.08
C TRP A 105 -3.76 4.29 -6.14
N ASP A 106 -4.37 5.42 -6.52
CA ASP A 106 -4.38 6.72 -5.83
C ASP A 106 -5.47 6.81 -4.75
N THR A 107 -6.32 5.79 -4.64
CA THR A 107 -7.41 5.75 -3.69
C THR A 107 -6.98 4.94 -2.48
N ALA A 108 -6.89 5.61 -1.33
CA ALA A 108 -6.53 4.96 -0.08
C ALA A 108 -7.46 3.77 0.23
N GLN A 109 -6.87 2.60 0.41
CA GLN A 109 -7.55 1.38 0.86
C GLN A 109 -7.28 1.14 2.34
N THR A 110 -8.25 0.52 3.02
CA THR A 110 -8.23 0.38 4.49
C THR A 110 -8.00 -1.07 4.90
N ILE A 111 -7.08 -1.26 5.84
CA ILE A 111 -6.89 -2.48 6.61
C ILE A 111 -7.51 -2.26 8.00
N THR A 112 -8.39 -3.18 8.40
CA THR A 112 -8.87 -3.23 9.78
C THR A 112 -7.96 -4.13 10.59
N VAL A 113 -7.40 -3.61 11.68
CA VAL A 113 -6.74 -4.41 12.71
C VAL A 113 -7.71 -4.62 13.87
N THR A 114 -7.76 -5.83 14.41
CA THR A 114 -8.69 -6.21 15.48
C THR A 114 -7.92 -6.89 16.59
N GLY A 115 -8.11 -6.41 17.82
CA GLY A 115 -7.58 -7.08 19.00
C GLY A 115 -8.21 -8.46 19.16
N VAL A 116 -7.40 -9.44 19.51
CA VAL A 116 -7.85 -10.83 19.70
C VAL A 116 -7.85 -11.12 21.20
N ASP A 117 -8.94 -11.72 21.68
CA ASP A 117 -9.09 -12.15 23.07
C ASP A 117 -8.29 -13.42 23.28
N ASP A 118 -7.49 -13.47 24.34
CA ASP A 118 -6.80 -14.68 24.77
C ASP A 118 -6.98 -14.95 26.28
N ASP A 119 -6.64 -16.18 26.69
CA ASP A 119 -6.85 -16.64 28.07
C ASP A 119 -5.70 -16.23 29.02
N LEU A 120 -4.68 -15.53 28.53
CA LEU A 120 -3.50 -15.15 29.28
C LEU A 120 -3.72 -13.79 29.97
N VAL A 121 -2.99 -13.57 31.06
CA VAL A 121 -2.91 -12.26 31.70
C VAL A 121 -1.45 -11.83 31.65
N ASP A 122 -1.06 -11.21 30.55
CA ASP A 122 0.32 -10.81 30.26
C ASP A 122 0.53 -9.29 30.11
N GLY A 123 -0.53 -8.52 29.96
CA GLY A 123 -0.51 -7.06 30.07
C GLY A 123 -0.80 -6.36 28.74
N THR A 124 -0.06 -5.30 28.44
CA THR A 124 -0.14 -4.66 27.12
C THR A 124 0.93 -5.24 26.23
N GLN A 125 0.50 -5.84 25.13
CA GLN A 125 1.36 -6.49 24.16
C GLN A 125 1.48 -5.63 22.90
N THR A 126 2.63 -5.68 22.24
CA THR A 126 2.88 -4.94 21.01
C THR A 126 3.22 -5.90 19.88
N SER A 127 2.38 -5.87 18.85
CA SER A 127 2.55 -6.65 17.62
C SER A 127 3.00 -5.74 16.48
N THR A 128 3.97 -6.21 15.70
CA THR A 128 4.30 -5.59 14.41
C THR A 128 3.38 -6.15 13.32
N VAL A 129 2.74 -5.26 12.55
CA VAL A 129 2.06 -5.58 11.29
C VAL A 129 2.98 -5.19 10.14
N THR A 130 3.32 -6.16 9.29
CA THR A 130 4.18 -5.98 8.12
C THR A 130 3.34 -5.94 6.86
N LEU A 131 3.63 -4.96 6.01
CA LEU A 131 3.03 -4.78 4.69
C LEU A 131 4.14 -4.94 3.64
N SER A 132 3.93 -5.84 2.68
CA SER A 132 4.91 -6.12 1.64
C SER A 132 4.26 -6.32 0.28
N VAL A 133 4.95 -5.92 -0.79
CA VAL A 133 4.56 -6.26 -2.15
C VAL A 133 4.70 -7.77 -2.34
N VAL A 134 3.72 -8.38 -3.02
CA VAL A 134 3.80 -9.78 -3.41
C VAL A 134 4.26 -9.85 -4.85
N ASP A 135 5.58 -9.94 -5.06
CA ASP A 135 6.25 -9.85 -6.37
C ASP A 135 5.56 -10.73 -7.44
N ALA A 136 5.33 -12.00 -7.11
CA ALA A 136 4.76 -12.97 -8.06
C ALA A 136 3.34 -12.65 -8.57
N SER A 137 2.65 -11.71 -7.94
CA SER A 137 1.30 -11.28 -8.28
C SER A 137 1.17 -9.76 -8.44
N SER A 138 2.29 -9.04 -8.49
CA SER A 138 2.32 -7.59 -8.59
C SER A 138 2.98 -7.16 -9.90
N ASP A 139 2.81 -5.88 -10.21
CA ASP A 139 3.62 -5.21 -11.22
C ASP A 139 5.11 -5.31 -10.87
N ASN A 140 5.94 -5.72 -11.84
CA ASN A 140 7.38 -5.93 -11.64
C ASN A 140 8.10 -4.64 -11.24
N ASP A 141 7.58 -3.47 -11.64
CA ASP A 141 8.16 -2.19 -11.25
C ASP A 141 8.06 -1.94 -9.73
N PHE A 142 7.17 -2.67 -9.04
CA PHE A 142 7.00 -2.62 -7.59
C PHE A 142 7.79 -3.70 -6.83
N ASP A 143 8.44 -4.66 -7.50
CA ASP A 143 9.21 -5.76 -6.86
C ASP A 143 10.35 -5.23 -5.95
N GLY A 144 10.87 -4.04 -6.26
CA GLY A 144 11.95 -3.40 -5.49
C GLY A 144 11.48 -2.61 -4.28
N VAL A 145 10.17 -2.46 -4.06
CA VAL A 145 9.63 -1.63 -2.98
C VAL A 145 9.84 -2.32 -1.64
N ALA A 146 10.45 -1.60 -0.70
CA ALA A 146 10.74 -2.14 0.62
C ALA A 146 9.47 -2.35 1.47
N ASP A 147 9.48 -3.43 2.26
CA ASP A 147 8.45 -3.68 3.26
C ASP A 147 8.29 -2.51 4.24
N GLN A 148 7.06 -2.26 4.65
CA GLN A 148 6.74 -1.30 5.69
C GLN A 148 6.12 -1.98 6.90
N THR A 149 6.34 -1.41 8.06
CA THR A 149 5.85 -1.96 9.31
C THR A 149 5.14 -0.91 10.14
N VAL A 150 4.08 -1.32 10.82
CA VAL A 150 3.43 -0.51 11.85
C VAL A 150 3.31 -1.31 13.14
N SER A 151 3.36 -0.61 14.28
CA SER A 151 3.15 -1.23 15.58
C SER A 151 1.69 -1.07 16.01
N VAL A 152 1.13 -2.15 16.55
CA VAL A 152 -0.22 -2.21 17.12
C VAL A 152 -0.10 -2.66 18.58
N SER A 153 -0.64 -1.89 19.50
CA SER A 153 -0.69 -2.26 20.93
C SER A 153 -2.04 -2.88 21.27
N THR A 154 -2.04 -4.08 21.86
CA THR A 154 -3.24 -4.73 22.41
C THR A 154 -3.27 -4.51 23.91
N THR A 155 -4.37 -3.94 24.42
CA THR A 155 -4.54 -3.70 25.85
C THR A 155 -5.62 -4.61 26.43
N MET A 156 -5.31 -5.18 27.59
CA MET A 156 -6.25 -5.87 28.46
C MET A 156 -7.57 -5.12 28.63
N MET A 157 -8.69 -5.82 28.44
CA MET A 157 -9.93 -5.32 29.02
C MET A 157 -9.83 -5.44 30.54
N ILE A 158 -10.11 -4.34 31.25
CA ILE A 158 -10.19 -4.37 32.70
C ILE A 158 -11.23 -5.43 33.07
N GLN A 159 -10.77 -6.56 33.63
CA GLN A 159 -11.61 -7.54 34.29
C GLN A 159 -12.30 -6.80 35.45
N LEU A 160 -13.52 -6.31 35.22
CA LEU A 160 -14.38 -5.91 36.32
C LEU A 160 -14.79 -7.21 37.01
N ASP A 161 -13.97 -7.68 37.96
CA ASP A 161 -14.21 -8.89 38.73
C ASP A 161 -15.57 -8.77 39.43
N LEU A 162 -16.61 -9.38 38.86
CA LEU A 162 -17.92 -9.54 39.49
C LEU A 162 -17.89 -10.66 40.54
N ARG A 163 -16.86 -10.69 41.39
CA ARG A 163 -16.87 -11.47 42.64
C ARG A 163 -17.07 -10.59 43.85
N TYR A 164 -18.09 -9.72 43.81
CA TYR A 164 -18.73 -9.31 45.07
C TYR A 164 -19.48 -10.53 45.62
N HIS A 165 -18.83 -11.17 46.59
CA HIS A 165 -19.32 -12.34 47.29
C HIS A 165 -20.75 -12.15 47.77
N ARG A 166 -21.61 -13.10 47.38
CA ARG A 166 -22.84 -13.41 48.10
C ARG A 166 -22.47 -13.93 49.49
N LEU A 167 -22.37 -13.07 50.49
CA LEU A 167 -22.45 -13.44 51.91
C LEU A 167 -22.94 -12.24 52.72
N GLU A 168 -24.24 -12.24 53.05
CA GLU A 168 -24.82 -11.74 54.30
C GLU A 168 -26.30 -12.20 54.28
N GLY A 169 -26.56 -13.43 54.71
CA GLY A 169 -27.90 -13.81 55.15
C GLY A 169 -28.14 -13.25 56.55
N PRO A 170 -29.36 -12.80 56.90
CA PRO A 170 -29.60 -12.15 58.18
C PRO A 170 -29.37 -13.11 59.34
N GLN A 171 -28.53 -12.71 60.28
CA GLN A 171 -28.37 -13.35 61.59
C GLN A 171 -29.72 -13.29 62.33
N GLN A 172 -30.22 -14.44 62.79
CA GLN A 172 -31.27 -14.54 63.80
C GLN A 172 -30.66 -14.51 65.20
#